data_AF-A0A8C8Z049-F1
#
_entry.id   AF-A0A8C8Z049-F1
#
_cell.length_a   1.000
_cell.length_b   1.000
_cell.length_c   1.000
_cell.angle_alpha   90.00
_cell.angle_beta   90.00
_cell.angle_gamma   90.00
#
_symmetry.space_group_name_H-M   'P 1'
#
loop_
_entity.id
_entity.type
_entity.pdbx_description
1 polymer ?
#
loop_
_entity_poly.entity_id
_entity_poly.type
_entity_poly.pdbx_seq_one_letter_code
_entity_poly.pdbx_strand_id
1 'polypeptide(L)'
;IGYALNHTNRKLSLTPKVTVNAKIVVVGASSVGISFLETLVFCSHLKFNNLTLISTHGLPGKNLLGAEQRKFLATDHCFNDKDYALMSLCSWVNVVVGRMTGIDRAAKHVVLSKGEIVLYDYLILCTGQQYQVPCPTGADINQHLTNREVPNSSQQRYTGKVPCNHFTLNEEEDCCKALTWIRNHSIPTEDGARVSALFC
;
A
#
# COMPACT_ATOMS: atom_id res chain seq x y z
N ILE A 1 -7.72 -21.81 5.76
CA ILE A 1 -6.64 -22.09 4.80
C ILE A 1 -7.31 -22.40 3.47
N GLY A 2 -7.31 -21.45 2.53
CA GLY A 2 -7.79 -21.67 1.16
C GLY A 2 -6.62 -22.16 0.31
N TYR A 3 -6.86 -23.15 -0.54
CA TYR A 3 -5.89 -23.62 -1.54
C TYR A 3 -6.33 -23.11 -2.91
N ALA A 4 -5.37 -22.71 -3.74
CA ALA A 4 -5.60 -22.36 -5.14
C ALA A 4 -5.05 -23.46 -6.04
N LEU A 5 -5.89 -24.03 -6.89
CA LEU A 5 -5.48 -24.99 -7.92
C LEU A 5 -5.25 -24.24 -9.23
N ASN A 6 -3.99 -24.12 -9.65
CA ASN A 6 -3.63 -23.45 -10.89
C ASN A 6 -3.66 -24.44 -12.06
N HIS A 7 -4.68 -24.38 -12.91
CA HIS A 7 -4.76 -25.17 -14.14
C HIS A 7 -4.18 -24.38 -15.32
N THR A 8 -3.09 -24.89 -15.91
CA THR A 8 -2.44 -24.24 -17.05
C THR A 8 -2.82 -24.95 -18.35
N ASN A 9 -3.42 -24.25 -19.30
CA ASN A 9 -3.89 -24.87 -20.55
C ASN A 9 -2.70 -25.34 -21.42
N ARG A 10 -2.84 -26.50 -22.07
CA ARG A 10 -1.86 -27.03 -23.03
C ARG A 10 -1.52 -26.02 -24.15
N LYS A 11 -2.48 -25.20 -24.60
CA LYS A 11 -2.25 -24.10 -25.57
C LYS A 11 -1.35 -22.98 -25.00
N LEU A 12 -1.43 -22.69 -23.70
CA LEU A 12 -0.57 -21.71 -23.01
C LEU A 12 0.84 -22.25 -22.72
N SER A 13 1.01 -23.58 -22.72
CA SER A 13 2.31 -24.25 -22.48
C SER A 13 3.09 -24.56 -23.77
N LEU A 14 2.38 -24.87 -24.87
CA LEU A 14 2.99 -25.30 -26.14
C LEU A 14 3.23 -24.18 -27.16
N THR A 15 2.74 -22.97 -26.92
CA THR A 15 3.04 -21.82 -27.77
C THR A 15 4.45 -21.31 -27.42
N PRO A 16 5.39 -21.17 -28.38
CA PRO A 16 6.72 -20.67 -28.09
C PRO A 16 6.62 -19.28 -27.48
N LYS A 17 7.06 -19.14 -26.22
CA LYS A 17 7.07 -17.86 -25.52
C LYS A 17 8.43 -17.20 -25.66
N VAL A 18 8.43 -15.93 -26.05
CA VAL A 18 9.65 -15.13 -26.00
C VAL A 18 9.97 -14.87 -24.53
N THR A 19 11.16 -15.27 -24.10
CA THR A 19 11.61 -15.04 -22.73
C THR A 19 12.14 -13.63 -22.57
N VAL A 20 11.67 -12.94 -21.54
CA VAL A 20 12.14 -11.61 -21.16
C VAL A 20 12.87 -11.75 -19.83
N ASN A 21 14.19 -11.54 -19.86
CA ASN A 21 15.05 -11.63 -18.69
C ASN A 21 15.40 -10.27 -18.06
N ALA A 22 14.65 -9.22 -18.41
CA ALA A 22 14.80 -7.91 -17.81
C ALA A 22 14.38 -7.94 -16.33
N LYS A 23 15.12 -7.22 -15.46
CA LYS A 23 14.76 -7.03 -14.06
C LYS A 23 13.63 -6.01 -13.96
N ILE A 24 12.39 -6.49 -13.88
CA ILE A 24 11.21 -5.63 -13.75
C ILE A 24 10.85 -5.54 -12.28
N VAL A 25 10.99 -4.34 -11.70
CA VAL A 25 10.71 -4.07 -10.29
C VAL A 25 9.46 -3.19 -10.20
N VAL A 26 8.45 -3.68 -9.49
CA VAL A 26 7.22 -2.96 -9.18
C VAL A 26 7.27 -2.54 -7.72
N VAL A 27 7.06 -1.26 -7.43
CA VAL A 27 7.04 -0.73 -6.06
C VAL A 27 5.61 -0.38 -5.68
N GLY A 28 5.12 -1.02 -4.62
CA GLY A 28 3.76 -0.84 -4.10
C GLY A 28 2.83 -1.97 -4.54
N ALA A 29 2.23 -2.65 -3.56
CA ALA A 29 1.23 -3.70 -3.77
C ALA A 29 -0.20 -3.13 -3.79
N SER A 30 -0.40 -2.02 -4.50
CA SER A 30 -1.73 -1.46 -4.76
C SER A 30 -2.49 -2.28 -5.81
N SER A 31 -3.80 -2.08 -5.93
CA SER A 31 -4.61 -2.72 -6.98
C SER A 31 -4.04 -2.50 -8.39
N VAL A 32 -3.46 -1.32 -8.65
CA VAL A 32 -2.75 -1.02 -9.92
C VAL A 32 -1.51 -1.89 -10.08
N GLY A 33 -0.66 -1.97 -9.05
CA GLY A 33 0.57 -2.77 -9.10
C GLY A 33 0.30 -4.26 -9.24
N ILE A 34 -0.74 -4.76 -8.56
CA ILE A 34 -1.18 -6.15 -8.65
C ILE A 34 -1.76 -6.46 -10.03
N SER A 35 -2.65 -5.61 -10.57
CA SER A 35 -3.23 -5.78 -11.91
C SER A 35 -2.16 -5.75 -13.01
N PHE A 36 -1.14 -4.89 -12.86
CA PHE A 36 0.02 -4.87 -13.74
C PHE A 36 0.77 -6.21 -13.73
N LEU A 37 1.10 -6.72 -12.54
CA LEU A 37 1.79 -8.00 -12.38
C LEU A 37 0.95 -9.17 -12.92
N GLU A 38 -0.35 -9.18 -12.64
CA GLU A 38 -1.30 -10.16 -13.18
C GLU A 38 -1.22 -10.24 -14.70
N THR A 39 -1.29 -9.08 -15.36
CA THR A 39 -1.23 -8.98 -16.82
C THR A 39 0.08 -9.55 -17.39
N LEU A 40 1.21 -9.31 -16.73
CA LEU A 40 2.50 -9.84 -17.15
C LEU A 40 2.62 -11.36 -16.93
N VAL A 41 2.15 -11.85 -15.79
CA VAL A 41 2.20 -13.28 -15.44
C VAL A 41 1.32 -14.11 -16.37
N PHE A 42 0.12 -13.62 -16.69
CA PHE A 42 -0.84 -14.33 -17.54
C PHE A 42 -0.69 -14.04 -19.03
N CYS A 43 0.39 -13.36 -19.44
CA CYS A 43 0.68 -13.15 -20.86
C CYS A 43 0.94 -14.48 -21.59
N SER A 44 0.26 -14.68 -22.72
CA SER A 44 0.33 -15.91 -23.52
C SER A 44 1.64 -16.03 -24.33
N HIS A 45 2.22 -14.90 -24.76
CA HIS A 45 3.32 -14.88 -25.72
C HIS A 45 4.68 -14.52 -25.09
N LEU A 46 4.67 -13.98 -23.87
CA LEU A 46 5.86 -13.55 -23.15
C LEU A 46 6.01 -14.36 -21.87
N LYS A 47 7.26 -14.64 -21.49
CA LYS A 47 7.60 -15.22 -20.18
C LYS A 47 8.61 -14.33 -19.48
N PHE A 48 8.21 -13.71 -18.37
CA PHE A 48 9.08 -12.89 -17.54
C PHE A 48 9.69 -13.75 -16.43
N ASN A 49 11.02 -13.77 -16.33
CA ASN A 49 11.72 -14.59 -15.35
C ASN A 49 12.11 -13.81 -14.08
N ASN A 50 12.16 -12.48 -14.15
CA ASN A 50 12.65 -11.65 -13.06
C ASN A 50 11.69 -10.50 -12.73
N LEU A 51 10.49 -10.87 -12.28
CA LEU A 51 9.50 -9.95 -11.72
C LEU A 51 9.73 -9.85 -10.21
N THR A 52 9.93 -8.62 -9.71
CA THR A 52 10.06 -8.36 -8.27
C THR A 52 9.04 -7.31 -7.84
N LEU A 53 8.31 -7.60 -6.76
CA LEU A 53 7.42 -6.67 -6.08
C LEU A 53 8.07 -6.21 -4.77
N ILE A 54 8.24 -4.91 -4.60
CA ILE A 54 8.64 -4.28 -3.35
C ILE A 54 7.39 -3.73 -2.66
N SER A 55 7.12 -4.18 -1.44
CA SER A 55 5.95 -3.75 -0.67
C SER A 55 6.29 -3.72 0.82
N THR A 56 5.71 -2.77 1.56
CA THR A 56 5.95 -2.63 3.01
C THR A 56 5.55 -3.87 3.79
N HIS A 57 4.42 -4.49 3.40
CA HIS A 57 3.82 -5.66 4.08
C HIS A 57 3.77 -6.91 3.20
N GLY A 58 4.41 -6.88 2.04
CA GLY A 58 4.37 -7.97 1.06
C GLY A 58 3.10 -7.97 0.21
N LEU A 59 2.64 -9.16 -0.19
CA LEU A 59 1.44 -9.32 -1.02
C LEU A 59 0.16 -9.24 -0.17
N PRO A 60 -0.88 -8.55 -0.67
CA PRO A 60 -2.19 -8.51 -0.01
C PRO A 60 -2.84 -9.89 0.06
N GLY A 61 -3.79 -10.07 0.99
CA GLY A 61 -4.52 -11.33 1.20
C GLY A 61 -3.79 -12.39 2.04
N LYS A 62 -2.52 -12.18 2.43
CA LYS A 62 -1.80 -13.08 3.34
C LYS A 62 -2.11 -12.86 4.83
N ASN A 63 -2.45 -11.64 5.22
CA ASN A 63 -2.70 -11.29 6.62
C ASN A 63 -4.20 -11.37 6.92
N LEU A 64 -4.58 -12.37 7.73
CA LEU A 64 -5.92 -12.55 8.28
C LEU A 64 -6.12 -11.64 9.50
N LEU A 65 -5.86 -10.34 9.39
CA LEU A 65 -6.29 -9.41 10.44
C LEU A 65 -7.83 -9.40 10.51
N GLY A 66 -8.35 -9.13 11.71
CA GLY A 66 -9.78 -9.22 11.98
C GLY A 66 -10.61 -8.33 11.04
N ALA A 67 -11.83 -8.78 10.74
CA ALA A 67 -12.77 -8.04 9.88
C ALA A 67 -13.06 -6.61 10.38
N GLU A 68 -12.88 -6.35 11.68
CA GLU A 68 -13.14 -5.05 12.30
C GLU A 68 -12.13 -3.97 11.89
N GLN A 69 -10.84 -4.30 11.77
CA GLN A 69 -9.81 -3.32 11.41
C GLN A 69 -9.92 -2.89 9.94
N ARG A 70 -10.39 -3.77 9.07
CA ARG A 70 -10.59 -3.46 7.65
C ARG A 70 -11.74 -2.48 7.41
N LYS A 71 -12.69 -2.35 8.33
CA LYS A 71 -13.80 -1.38 8.22
C LYS A 71 -13.34 0.07 8.25
N PHE A 72 -12.12 0.35 8.73
CA PHE A 72 -11.54 1.69 8.75
C PHE A 72 -11.01 2.13 7.38
N LEU A 73 -10.68 1.17 6.50
CA LEU A 73 -10.12 1.46 5.18
C LEU A 73 -11.24 1.49 4.14
N ALA A 74 -11.15 2.45 3.22
CA ALA A 74 -12.00 2.44 2.04
C ALA A 74 -11.65 1.23 1.16
N THR A 75 -12.66 0.46 0.74
CA THR A 75 -12.49 -0.67 -0.16
C THR A 75 -12.62 -0.19 -1.60
N ASP A 76 -11.60 -0.43 -2.43
CA ASP A 76 -11.63 -0.14 -3.86
C ASP A 76 -12.41 -1.20 -4.67
N HIS A 77 -12.84 -2.28 -4.01
CA HIS A 77 -13.59 -3.42 -4.57
C HIS A 77 -12.94 -4.07 -5.80
N CYS A 78 -11.66 -3.79 -6.05
CA CYS A 78 -10.95 -4.30 -7.23
C CYS A 78 -10.56 -5.76 -7.05
N PHE A 79 -10.13 -6.13 -5.83
CA PHE A 79 -9.73 -7.48 -5.48
C PHE A 79 -10.16 -7.81 -4.05
N ASN A 80 -10.65 -9.02 -3.84
CA ASN A 80 -10.91 -9.57 -2.51
C ASN A 80 -9.80 -10.58 -2.11
N ASP A 81 -9.79 -11.01 -0.85
CA ASP A 81 -8.80 -11.98 -0.34
C ASP A 81 -8.75 -13.30 -1.14
N LYS A 82 -9.90 -13.74 -1.66
CA LYS A 82 -9.98 -14.95 -2.50
C LYS A 82 -9.34 -14.69 -3.86
N ASP A 83 -9.52 -13.51 -4.46
CA ASP A 83 -8.91 -13.17 -5.74
C ASP A 83 -7.39 -13.22 -5.61
N TYR A 84 -6.82 -12.58 -4.58
CA TYR A 84 -5.38 -12.64 -4.32
C TYR A 84 -4.86 -14.06 -4.10
N ALA A 85 -5.64 -14.91 -3.40
CA ALA A 85 -5.29 -16.31 -3.22
C ALA A 85 -5.33 -17.10 -4.54
N LEU A 86 -6.36 -16.89 -5.35
CA LEU A 86 -6.55 -17.58 -6.63
C LEU A 86 -5.48 -17.17 -7.66
N MET A 87 -5.10 -15.90 -7.72
CA MET A 87 -4.07 -15.41 -8.64
C MET A 87 -2.70 -16.02 -8.36
N SER A 88 -2.43 -16.48 -7.13
CA SER A 88 -1.19 -17.16 -6.74
C SER A 88 0.10 -16.42 -7.15
N LEU A 89 0.08 -15.07 -7.14
CA LEU A 89 1.22 -14.25 -7.60
C LEU A 89 2.54 -14.56 -6.87
N CYS A 90 2.47 -15.04 -5.63
CA CYS A 90 3.63 -15.51 -4.86
C CYS A 90 4.47 -16.55 -5.60
N SER A 91 3.87 -17.34 -6.50
CA SER A 91 4.56 -18.40 -7.26
C SER A 91 5.32 -17.87 -8.48
N TRP A 92 5.01 -16.65 -8.93
CA TRP A 92 5.51 -16.09 -10.18
C TRP A 92 6.34 -14.81 -9.98
N VAL A 93 6.14 -14.12 -8.86
CA VAL A 93 6.74 -12.83 -8.54
C VAL A 93 7.56 -12.95 -7.26
N ASN A 94 8.81 -12.51 -7.30
CA ASN A 94 9.62 -12.39 -6.10
C ASN A 94 9.13 -11.22 -5.24
N VAL A 95 8.88 -11.45 -3.95
CA VAL A 95 8.37 -10.41 -3.04
C VAL A 95 9.46 -9.98 -2.08
N VAL A 96 9.82 -8.70 -2.13
CA VAL A 96 10.75 -8.08 -1.19
C VAL A 96 9.94 -7.22 -0.22
N VAL A 97 9.92 -7.64 1.04
CA VAL A 97 9.18 -6.93 2.10
C VAL A 97 10.06 -5.80 2.63
N GLY A 98 9.71 -4.56 2.29
CA GLY A 98 10.42 -3.37 2.75
C GLY A 98 9.85 -2.09 2.19
N ARG A 99 10.16 -0.98 2.86
CA ARG A 99 9.77 0.37 2.43
C ARG A 99 10.87 0.93 1.55
N MET A 100 10.55 1.29 0.31
CA MET A 100 11.46 2.06 -0.53
C MET A 100 11.70 3.44 0.08
N THR A 101 12.97 3.85 0.19
CA THR A 101 13.38 5.16 0.71
C THR A 101 14.12 6.02 -0.31
N GLY A 102 14.70 5.41 -1.35
CA GLY A 102 15.43 6.14 -2.37
C GLY A 102 15.46 5.41 -3.71
N ILE A 103 15.70 6.17 -4.78
CA ILE A 103 15.88 5.67 -6.14
C ILE A 103 17.15 6.31 -6.70
N ASP A 104 18.12 5.47 -7.07
CA ASP A 104 19.28 5.89 -7.85
C ASP A 104 19.05 5.49 -9.30
N ARG A 105 18.75 6.49 -10.15
CA ARG A 105 18.49 6.28 -11.58
C ARG A 105 19.77 6.04 -12.38
N ALA A 106 20.91 6.58 -11.93
CA ALA A 106 22.18 6.43 -12.64
C ALA A 106 22.73 5.02 -12.44
N ALA A 107 22.70 4.52 -11.20
CA ALA A 107 23.09 3.15 -10.87
C ALA A 107 21.94 2.13 -11.04
N LYS A 108 20.75 2.57 -11.47
CA LYS A 108 19.53 1.77 -11.70
C LYS A 108 19.18 0.83 -10.53
N HIS A 109 19.07 1.38 -9.33
CA HIS A 109 18.64 0.63 -8.16
C HIS A 109 17.71 1.40 -7.24
N VAL A 110 16.98 0.65 -6.44
CA VAL A 110 16.13 1.15 -5.36
C VAL A 110 16.78 0.83 -4.03
N VAL A 111 16.72 1.77 -3.09
CA VAL A 111 17.18 1.60 -1.71
C VAL A 111 15.97 1.39 -0.81
N LEU A 112 16.01 0.35 0.03
CA LEU A 112 15.00 0.06 1.03
C LEU A 112 15.39 0.62 2.40
N SER A 113 14.42 0.71 3.31
CA SER A 113 14.58 1.27 4.66
C SER A 113 15.63 0.58 5.51
N LYS A 114 15.96 -0.69 5.22
CA LYS A 114 17.02 -1.46 5.91
C LYS A 114 18.39 -1.36 5.24
N GLY A 115 18.55 -0.47 4.25
CA GLY A 115 19.78 -0.33 3.47
C GLY A 115 19.95 -1.39 2.37
N GLU A 116 19.00 -2.30 2.21
CA GLU A 116 18.98 -3.27 1.12
C GLU A 116 18.83 -2.56 -0.24
N ILE A 117 19.46 -3.11 -1.27
CA ILE A 117 19.48 -2.54 -2.62
C ILE A 117 18.86 -3.53 -3.60
N VAL A 118 17.95 -3.05 -4.45
CA VAL A 118 17.32 -3.85 -5.51
C VAL A 118 17.58 -3.19 -6.87
N LEU A 119 18.32 -3.90 -7.72
CA LEU A 119 18.64 -3.49 -9.09
C LEU A 119 17.42 -3.66 -10.01
N TYR A 120 17.24 -2.74 -10.96
CA TYR A 120 16.18 -2.80 -11.95
C TYR A 120 16.65 -2.44 -13.36
N ASP A 121 16.02 -3.04 -14.36
CA ASP A 121 16.07 -2.55 -15.75
C ASP A 121 14.86 -1.66 -16.02
N TYR A 122 13.69 -2.07 -15.50
CA TYR A 122 12.45 -1.32 -15.53
C TYR A 122 11.91 -1.16 -14.12
N LEU A 123 11.63 0.08 -13.72
CA LEU A 123 11.04 0.43 -12.43
C LEU A 123 9.63 0.97 -12.64
N ILE A 124 8.64 0.33 -12.02
CA ILE A 124 7.24 0.73 -12.06
C ILE A 124 6.84 1.19 -10.67
N LEU A 125 6.35 2.42 -10.55
CA LEU A 125 5.93 3.01 -9.29
C LEU A 125 4.40 2.98 -9.18
N CYS A 126 3.91 2.17 -8.24
CA CYS A 126 2.50 1.98 -7.92
C CYS A 126 2.22 2.32 -6.45
N THR A 127 2.92 3.32 -5.90
CA THR A 127 2.88 3.70 -4.48
C THR A 127 1.60 4.41 -4.03
N GLY A 128 0.70 4.73 -4.96
CA GLY A 128 -0.58 5.37 -4.65
C GLY A 128 -0.44 6.74 -3.97
N GLN A 129 -1.48 7.14 -3.25
CA GLN A 129 -1.51 8.33 -2.40
C GLN A 129 -1.68 7.92 -0.93
N GLN A 130 -1.25 8.79 -0.01
CA GLN A 130 -1.34 8.57 1.43
C GLN A 130 -1.86 9.83 2.11
N TYR A 131 -2.71 9.65 3.11
CA TYR A 131 -3.09 10.69 4.07
C TYR A 131 -1.85 11.21 4.80
N GLN A 132 -1.79 12.53 4.93
CA GLN A 132 -0.74 13.24 5.65
C GLN A 132 -1.37 14.10 6.74
N VAL A 133 -0.62 14.31 7.81
CA VAL A 133 -1.01 15.24 8.88
C VAL A 133 -1.19 16.63 8.26
N PRO A 134 -2.36 17.27 8.39
CA PRO A 134 -2.58 18.60 7.84
C PRO A 134 -1.63 19.60 8.49
N CYS A 135 -0.98 20.43 7.68
CA CYS A 135 -0.15 21.51 8.18
C CYS A 135 -1.04 22.71 8.52
N PRO A 136 -0.96 23.28 9.74
CA PRO A 136 -1.66 24.51 10.07
C PRO A 136 -1.25 25.61 9.11
N THR A 137 -2.21 26.37 8.60
CA THR A 137 -1.97 27.46 7.64
C THR A 137 -1.23 28.65 8.25
N GLY A 138 -1.08 28.68 9.58
CA GLY A 138 -0.48 29.81 10.31
C GLY A 138 -1.38 31.05 10.32
N ALA A 139 -2.63 30.95 9.86
CA ALA A 139 -3.59 32.04 9.86
C ALA A 139 -3.94 32.45 11.30
N ASP A 140 -3.96 33.76 11.55
CA ASP A 140 -4.41 34.32 12.83
C ASP A 140 -5.93 34.17 12.94
N ILE A 141 -6.37 33.40 13.94
CA ILE A 141 -7.79 33.09 14.18
C ILE A 141 -8.58 34.39 14.43
N ASN A 142 -7.95 35.40 15.03
CA ASN A 142 -8.61 36.67 15.36
C ASN A 142 -8.92 37.50 14.12
N GLN A 143 -8.23 37.26 13.01
CA GLN A 143 -8.42 38.01 11.76
C GLN A 143 -9.54 37.44 10.90
N HIS A 144 -10.11 36.28 11.27
CA HIS A 144 -11.22 35.63 10.56
C HIS A 144 -11.00 35.52 9.03
N LEU A 145 -9.74 35.27 8.63
CA LEU A 145 -9.36 35.16 7.23
C LEU A 145 -10.09 34.01 6.54
N THR A 146 -10.49 34.23 5.30
CA THR A 146 -11.08 33.20 4.45
C THR A 146 -10.00 32.37 3.76
N ASN A 147 -10.34 31.15 3.31
CA ASN A 147 -9.42 30.28 2.56
C ASN A 147 -8.82 30.93 1.29
N ARG A 148 -9.41 32.03 0.79
CA ARG A 148 -8.90 32.79 -0.35
C ARG A 148 -7.78 33.76 0.02
N GLU A 149 -7.80 34.25 1.26
CA GLU A 149 -6.87 35.26 1.78
C GLU A 149 -5.64 34.63 2.43
N VAL A 150 -5.75 33.36 2.82
CA VAL A 150 -4.64 32.58 3.38
C VAL A 150 -3.68 32.15 2.26
N PRO A 151 -2.37 32.41 2.38
CA PRO A 151 -1.39 31.98 1.39
C PRO A 151 -1.39 30.45 1.26
N ASN A 152 -1.38 29.96 0.01
CA ASN A 152 -1.41 28.54 -0.27
C ASN A 152 -0.06 27.88 0.09
N SER A 153 -0.03 27.18 1.22
CA SER A 153 1.14 26.46 1.74
C SER A 153 1.07 24.94 1.44
N SER A 154 0.56 24.55 0.27
CA SER A 154 0.36 23.14 -0.11
C SER A 154 1.61 22.26 -0.05
N GLN A 155 2.82 22.82 -0.10
CA GLN A 155 4.08 22.08 0.02
C GLN A 155 4.61 21.98 1.45
N GLN A 156 4.01 22.70 2.41
CA GLN A 156 4.49 22.73 3.78
C GLN A 156 4.11 21.43 4.49
N ARG A 157 5.11 20.77 5.08
CA ARG A 157 4.89 19.58 5.91
C ARG A 157 4.87 19.96 7.38
N TYR A 158 3.91 19.43 8.12
CA TYR A 158 3.89 19.59 9.57
C TYR A 158 5.07 18.84 10.20
N THR A 159 5.95 19.58 10.89
CA THR A 159 7.12 19.03 11.60
C THR A 159 6.97 19.08 13.12
N GLY A 160 5.84 19.63 13.60
CA GLY A 160 5.55 19.73 15.03
C GLY A 160 5.14 18.40 15.66
N LYS A 161 4.83 18.43 16.96
CA LYS A 161 4.31 17.27 17.67
C LYS A 161 2.89 16.96 17.20
N VAL A 162 2.68 15.75 16.67
CA VAL A 162 1.36 15.26 16.28
C VAL A 162 0.60 14.83 17.55
N PRO A 163 -0.68 15.24 17.73
CA PRO A 163 -1.50 14.77 18.84
C PRO A 163 -1.62 13.24 18.85
N CYS A 164 -1.66 12.62 20.03
CA CYS A 164 -1.73 11.16 20.17
C CYS A 164 -3.05 10.54 19.68
N ASN A 165 -4.09 11.36 19.50
CA ASN A 165 -5.40 10.97 18.99
C ASN A 165 -5.59 11.32 17.50
N HIS A 166 -4.51 11.65 16.79
CA HIS A 166 -4.52 11.86 15.34
C HIS A 166 -3.97 10.63 14.61
N PHE A 167 -4.72 10.10 13.64
CA PHE A 167 -4.37 8.88 12.91
C PHE A 167 -4.51 9.08 11.40
N THR A 168 -3.41 8.88 10.67
CA THR A 168 -3.45 8.76 9.21
C THR A 168 -3.71 7.31 8.84
N LEU A 169 -4.94 6.97 8.48
CA LEU A 169 -5.36 5.59 8.18
C LEU A 169 -4.93 5.17 6.77
N ASN A 170 -3.65 4.89 6.58
CA ASN A 170 -3.07 4.54 5.27
C ASN A 170 -2.98 3.04 5.01
N GLU A 171 -2.72 2.26 6.07
CA GLU A 171 -2.51 0.81 5.98
C GLU A 171 -3.19 0.07 7.13
N GLU A 172 -3.34 -1.25 7.01
CA GLU A 172 -4.03 -2.07 8.02
C GLU A 172 -3.39 -1.95 9.42
N GLU A 173 -2.07 -1.77 9.48
CA GLU A 173 -1.35 -1.57 10.74
C GLU A 173 -1.73 -0.25 11.43
N ASP A 174 -1.99 0.81 10.67
CA ASP A 174 -2.47 2.09 11.21
C ASP A 174 -3.88 1.95 11.80
N CYS A 175 -4.74 1.17 11.15
CA CYS A 175 -6.07 0.85 11.67
C CYS A 175 -5.99 0.03 12.97
N CYS A 176 -5.07 -0.94 13.06
CA CYS A 176 -4.81 -1.66 14.31
C CYS A 176 -4.39 -0.73 15.45
N LYS A 177 -3.53 0.26 15.16
CA LYS A 177 -3.09 1.27 16.14
C LYS A 177 -4.25 2.15 16.59
N ALA A 178 -5.04 2.66 15.65
CA ALA A 178 -6.21 3.48 15.93
C ALA A 178 -7.23 2.72 16.80
N LEU A 179 -7.58 1.49 16.42
CA LEU A 179 -8.55 0.67 17.16
C LEU A 179 -8.06 0.30 18.57
N THR A 180 -6.77 0.00 18.74
CA THR A 180 -6.18 -0.21 20.06
C THR A 180 -6.27 1.05 20.92
N TRP A 181 -5.97 2.21 20.34
CA TRP A 181 -6.04 3.49 21.05
C TRP A 181 -7.47 3.81 21.51
N ILE A 182 -8.47 3.63 20.64
CA ILE A 182 -9.90 3.84 20.95
C ILE A 182 -10.35 2.98 22.12
N ARG A 183 -9.98 1.69 22.12
CA ARG A 183 -10.35 0.76 23.19
C ARG A 183 -9.79 1.22 24.55
N ASN A 184 -8.57 1.76 24.55
CA ASN A 184 -7.90 2.20 25.77
C ASN A 184 -8.37 3.59 26.26
N HIS A 185 -8.91 4.44 25.37
CA HIS A 185 -9.28 5.84 25.66
C HIS A 185 -10.78 6.11 25.42
N SER A 186 -11.62 5.10 25.64
CA SER A 186 -13.07 5.24 25.52
C SER A 186 -13.71 5.49 26.88
N ILE A 187 -14.59 6.49 26.91
CA ILE A 187 -15.37 6.85 28.08
C ILE A 187 -16.70 6.10 28.01
N PRO A 188 -17.12 5.39 29.08
CA PRO A 188 -18.45 4.79 29.15
C PRO A 188 -19.51 5.89 29.26
N THR A 189 -20.55 5.81 28.42
CA THR A 189 -21.75 6.64 28.53
C THR A 189 -22.82 5.94 29.35
N GLU A 190 -23.80 6.69 29.86
CA GLU A 190 -24.87 6.19 30.74
C GLU A 190 -25.68 5.02 30.13
N ASP A 191 -25.80 4.97 28.80
CA ASP A 191 -26.48 3.88 28.06
C ASP A 191 -25.58 2.64 27.80
N GLY A 192 -24.38 2.58 28.37
CA GLY A 192 -23.43 1.48 28.16
C GLY A 192 -22.64 1.55 26.84
N ALA A 193 -22.89 2.55 25.99
CA ALA A 193 -22.06 2.85 24.83
C ALA A 193 -20.68 3.44 25.25
N ARG A 194 -19.74 3.46 24.31
CA ARG A 194 -18.36 3.92 24.52
C ARG A 194 -18.01 4.96 23.48
N VAL A 195 -17.53 6.13 23.90
CA VAL A 195 -17.23 7.26 23.00
C VAL A 195 -15.76 7.66 23.13
N SER A 196 -15.15 8.03 22.00
CA SER A 196 -13.78 8.55 21.91
C SER A 196 -13.71 9.64 20.85
N ALA A 197 -12.93 10.70 21.10
CA ALA A 197 -12.68 11.77 20.13
C ALA A 197 -11.40 11.47 19.33
N LEU A 198 -11.54 11.35 18.01
CA LEU A 198 -10.43 11.08 17.08
C LEU A 198 -10.30 12.22 16.06
N PHE A 199 -9.06 12.47 15.66
CA PHE A 199 -8.75 13.28 14.47
C PHE A 199 -8.21 12.35 13.38
N CYS A 200 -8.83 12.32 12.22
CA CYS A 200 -8.34 11.61 11.04
C CYS A 200 -8.00 12.63 9.94
#